data_AF-A0A5C6W7K2-F1
#
_entry.id   AF-A0A5C6W7K2-F1
#
_cell.length_a   1.000
_cell.length_b   1.000
_cell.length_c   1.000
_cell.angle_alpha   90.00
_cell.angle_beta   90.00
_cell.angle_gamma   90.00
#
_symmetry.space_group_name_H-M   'P 1'
#
loop_
_entity.id
_entity.type
_entity.pdbx_description
1 polymer ?
#
loop_
_entity_poly.entity_id
_entity_poly.type
_entity_poly.pdbx_seq_one_letter_code
_entity_poly.pdbx_strand_id
1 'polypeptide(L)' 'MSKQELLQIIEKKRAELIDIVLKNGLNSTISLKYSQELDKLLTQYIRDDHNSSKTKNKQACS' A
#
# COMPACT_ATOMS: atom_id res chain seq x y z
N MET A 1 2.85 2.41 12.49
CA MET A 1 1.49 2.44 11.92
C MET A 1 0.83 1.13 12.20
N SER A 2 -0.36 1.13 12.76
CA SER A 2 -1.14 -0.10 12.86
C SER A 2 -1.58 -0.54 11.46
N LYS A 3 -1.82 -1.84 11.26
CA LYS A 3 -2.31 -2.39 9.99
C LYS A 3 -3.58 -1.68 9.51
N GLN A 4 -4.48 -1.32 10.44
CA GLN A 4 -5.71 -0.59 10.15
C GLN A 4 -5.44 0.84 9.65
N GLU A 5 -4.51 1.57 10.28
CA GLU A 5 -4.14 2.91 9.82
C GLU A 5 -3.53 2.89 8.42
N LEU A 6 -2.66 1.91 8.14
CA LEU A 6 -2.07 1.75 6.81
C LEU A 6 -3.15 1.48 5.75
N LEU A 7 -4.16 0.67 6.09
CA LEU A 7 -5.29 0.37 5.22
C LEU A 7 -6.14 1.62 4.93
N GLN A 8 -6.42 2.45 5.95
CA GLN A 8 -7.12 3.73 5.75
C GLN A 8 -6.33 4.69 4.84
N ILE A 9 -5.00 4.74 4.98
CA ILE A 9 -4.14 5.57 4.13
C ILE A 9 -4.19 5.07 2.67
N ILE A 10 -4.16 3.76 2.45
CA ILE A 10 -4.28 3.15 1.12
C ILE A 10 -5.61 3.53 0.45
N GLU A 11 -6.73 3.39 1.16
CA GLU A 11 -8.06 3.73 0.64
C GLU A 11 -8.15 5.22 0.27
N LYS A 12 -7.69 6.09 1.17
CA LYS A 12 -7.67 7.53 0.91
C LYS A 12 -6.81 7.86 -0.31
N LYS A 13 -5.59 7.33 -0.39
CA LYS A 13 -4.67 7.58 -1.52
C LYS A 13 -5.23 7.02 -2.83
N ARG A 14 -6.00 5.92 -2.80
CA ARG A 14 -6.68 5.37 -3.97
C ARG A 14 -7.78 6.29 -4.50
N ALA A 15 -8.60 6.85 -3.61
CA ALA A 15 -9.61 7.83 -4.00
C ALA A 15 -8.98 9.09 -4.64
N GLU A 16 -7.89 9.59 -4.04
CA GLU A 16 -7.13 10.72 -4.58
C GLU A 16 -6.53 10.41 -5.96
N LEU A 17 -5.95 9.21 -6.14
CA LEU A 17 -5.42 8.79 -7.43
C LEU A 17 -6.52 8.76 -8.50
N ILE A 18 -7.71 8.25 -8.19
CA ILE A 18 -8.84 8.22 -9.12
C ILE A 18 -9.23 9.64 -9.53
N ASP A 19 -9.38 10.56 -8.58
CA ASP A 19 -9.69 11.97 -8.87
C ASP A 19 -8.62 12.63 -9.76
N ILE A 20 -7.34 12.40 -9.44
CA ILE A 20 -6.22 12.95 -10.20
C ILE A 20 -6.17 12.39 -11.62
N VAL A 21 -6.41 11.09 -11.77
CA VAL A 21 -6.48 10.42 -13.08
C VAL A 21 -7.65 10.97 -13.90
N LEU A 22 -8.81 11.19 -13.28
CA LEU A 22 -9.96 11.79 -13.95
C LEU A 22 -9.69 13.23 -14.40
N LYS A 23 -8.94 14.01 -13.61
CA LYS A 23 -8.61 15.41 -13.93
C LYS A 23 -7.46 15.58 -14.92
N ASN A 24 -6.42 14.76 -14.82
CA ASN A 24 -5.15 14.95 -15.54
C ASN A 24 -4.87 13.86 -16.59
N GLY A 25 -5.66 12.78 -16.59
CA GLY A 25 -5.39 11.58 -17.38
C GLY A 25 -4.35 10.66 -16.74
N LEU A 26 -4.36 9.39 -17.13
CA LEU A 26 -3.46 8.34 -16.63
C LEU A 26 -1.98 8.63 -16.91
N ASN A 27 -1.67 9.27 -18.04
CA ASN A 27 -0.31 9.52 -18.49
C ASN A 27 0.33 10.78 -17.90
N SER A 28 -0.41 11.55 -17.08
CA SER A 28 0.18 12.71 -16.44
C SER A 28 1.18 12.30 -15.37
N THR A 29 2.29 13.03 -15.26
CA THR A 29 3.35 12.81 -14.28
C THR A 29 2.79 12.76 -12.85
N ILE A 30 1.73 13.52 -12.58
CA ILE A 30 1.07 13.51 -11.27
C ILE A 30 0.34 12.19 -11.00
N SER A 31 -0.39 11.66 -11.98
CA SER A 31 -1.08 10.37 -11.88
C SER A 31 -0.09 9.22 -11.69
N LEU A 32 1.02 9.24 -12.42
CA LEU A 32 2.11 8.26 -12.26
C LEU A 32 2.73 8.33 -10.86
N LYS A 33 3.00 9.54 -10.35
CA LYS A 33 3.54 9.73 -9.00
C LYS A 33 2.60 9.19 -7.93
N TYR A 34 1.30 9.48 -8.02
CA TYR A 34 0.31 8.97 -7.07
C TYR A 34 0.15 7.44 -7.18
N SER A 35 0.25 6.87 -8.38
CA SER A 35 0.26 5.42 -8.57
C SER A 35 1.46 4.77 -7.88
N GLN A 36 2.65 5.36 -8.02
CA GLN A 36 3.87 4.87 -7.36
C GLN A 36 3.79 4.98 -5.83
N GLU A 37 3.19 6.05 -5.31
CA GLU A 37 2.99 6.20 -3.86
C GLU A 37 1.99 5.17 -3.33
N LEU A 38 0.88 4.94 -4.05
CA LEU A 38 -0.09 3.91 -3.69
C LEU A 38 0.53 2.51 -3.71
N ASP A 39 1.34 2.21 -4.73
CA ASP A 39 2.03 0.93 -4.85
C ASP A 39 3.01 0.67 -3.70
N LYS A 40 3.74 1.70 -3.25
CA LYS A 40 4.62 1.60 -2.08
C LYS A 40 3.83 1.27 -0.80
N LEU A 41 2.67 1.91 -0.60
CA LEU A 41 1.81 1.66 0.56
C LEU A 41 1.24 0.23 0.53
N LEU A 42 0.82 -0.25 -0.65
CA LEU A 42 0.37 -1.62 -0.86
C LEU A 42 1.49 -2.63 -0.58
N THR A 43 2.67 -2.40 -1.14
CA THR A 43 3.85 -3.25 -0.92
C THR A 43 4.23 -3.30 0.56
N GLN A 44 4.16 -2.17 1.25
CA GLN A 44 4.39 -2.10 2.69
C GLN A 44 3.35 -2.93 3.45
N TYR A 45 2.07 -2.75 3.14
CA TYR A 45 0.99 -3.51 3.79
C TYR A 45 1.13 -5.03 3.59
N ILE A 46 1.43 -5.45 2.36
CA ILE A 46 1.69 -6.86 2.03
C ILE A 46 2.89 -7.38 2.82
N ARG A 47 3.98 -6.60 2.91
CA ARG A 47 5.17 -6.98 3.68
C ARG A 47 4.87 -7.12 5.17
N ASP A 48 4.16 -6.16 5.76
CA ASP A 48 3.78 -6.17 7.17
C ASP A 48 2.83 -7.35 7.49
N ASP A 49 1.91 -7.68 6.58
CA ASP A 49 1.02 -8.84 6.67
C ASP A 49 1.79 -10.18 6.63
N HIS A 50 2.71 -10.33 5.68
CA HIS A 50 3.57 -11.52 5.59
C HIS A 50 4.55 -11.63 6.76
N ASN A 51 5.02 -10.52 7.32
CA ASN A 51 5.95 -10.55 8.46
C ASN A 51 5.26 -11.01 9.76
N SER A 52 3.95 -10.73 9.90
CA SER A 52 3.12 -11.31 10.98
C SER A 52 3.03 -12.84 10.91
N SER A 53 3.13 -13.41 9.70
CA SER A 53 3.07 -14.86 9.47
C SER A 53 4.41 -15.57 9.75
N LYS A 54 5.56 -14.88 9.62
CA LYS A 54 6.90 -15.48 9.85
C LYS A 54 7.23 -15.70 11.32
N THR A 55 6.63 -14.96 12.25
CA THR A 55 6.88 -15.13 13.70
C THR A 55 6.28 -16.44 14.26
N LYS A 56 5.37 -17.11 13.54
CA LYS A 56 4.78 -18.39 14.01
C LYS A 56 5.62 -19.63 13.74
N ASN A 57 6.76 -19.52 13.03
CA ASN A 57 7.53 -20.70 12.58
C ASN A 57 9.02 -20.68 12.97
N LYS A 58 9.35 -20.20 14.19
CA LYS A 58 10.70 -20.31 14.77
C LYS A 58 10.71 -20.98 16.15
N GLN A 59 9.91 -22.04 16.31
CA GLN A 59 9.98 -22.96 17.45
C GLN A 59 9.52 -24.36 17.02
N ALA A 60 10.32 -25.01 16.17
CA ALA A 60 10.25 -26.46 15.93
C ALA A 60 11.51 -26.91 15.18
N CYS A 61 12.62 -27.04 15.91
CA CYS A 61 13.65 -28.07 15.68
C CYS A 61 14.61 -28.00 16.87
N SER A 62 14.52 -29.05 17.69
CA SER A 62 15.48 -29.44 18.72
C SER A 62 16.78 -29.96 18.12
#